data_AF-A0A8T2WFX1-F1
#
_entry.id   AF-A0A8T2WFX1-F1
#
_cell.length_a   1.000
_cell.length_b   1.000
_cell.length_c   1.000
_cell.angle_alpha   90.00
_cell.angle_beta   90.00
_cell.angle_gamma   90.00
#
_symmetry.space_group_name_H-M   'P 1'
#
loop_
_entity.id
_entity.type
_entity.pdbx_description
1 polymer ?
#
loop_
_entity_poly.entity_id
_entity_poly.type
_entity_poly.pdbx_seq_one_letter_code
_entity_poly.pdbx_strand_id
1 'polypeptide(L)'
;MIEKAHKKGLLTTPYAFNENEARDMAKVGANIIVAHMGLTTSGSVGAKTAVSLDESVLRVQVIADCPISGPIEVEFIPKKTKGVRGSYGASSMERLPVEQAISIK
;
A
#
# COMPACT_ATOMS: atom_id res chain seq x y z
N MET A 1 -3.56 -17.36 -6.43
CA MET A 1 -4.34 -16.53 -7.39
C MET A 1 -3.41 -15.63 -8.19
N ILE A 2 -2.58 -14.81 -7.53
CA ILE A 2 -1.59 -13.91 -8.16
C ILE A 2 -0.68 -14.62 -9.17
N GLU A 3 -0.07 -15.75 -8.80
CA GLU A 3 0.77 -16.54 -9.70
C GLU A 3 0.08 -16.87 -11.04
N LYS A 4 -1.20 -17.26 -10.98
CA LYS A 4 -1.99 -17.62 -12.17
C LYS A 4 -2.27 -16.40 -13.04
N ALA A 5 -2.52 -15.24 -12.44
CA ALA A 5 -2.72 -13.99 -13.15
C ALA A 5 -1.41 -13.53 -13.82
N HIS A 6 -0.29 -13.59 -13.09
CA HIS A 6 1.03 -13.26 -13.62
C HIS A 6 1.40 -14.18 -14.81
N LYS A 7 1.21 -15.50 -14.67
CA LYS A 7 1.42 -16.48 -15.76
C LYS A 7 0.54 -16.24 -16.99
N LYS A 8 -0.57 -15.50 -16.86
CA LYS A 8 -1.44 -15.09 -17.95
C LYS A 8 -1.07 -13.73 -18.56
N GLY A 9 0.03 -13.12 -18.12
CA GLY A 9 0.48 -11.80 -18.60
C GLY A 9 -0.33 -10.64 -18.03
N LEU A 10 -1.12 -10.85 -16.98
CA LEU A 10 -1.82 -9.76 -16.30
C LEU A 10 -0.87 -9.02 -15.36
N LEU A 11 -1.03 -7.70 -15.27
CA LEU A 11 -0.40 -6.90 -14.22
C LEU A 11 -0.94 -7.34 -12.86
N THR A 12 -0.04 -7.57 -11.90
CA THR A 12 -0.39 -8.03 -10.56
C THR A 12 0.08 -7.06 -9.49
N THR A 13 -0.85 -6.59 -8.66
CA THR A 13 -0.60 -5.57 -7.63
C THR A 13 -1.16 -5.98 -6.25
N PRO A 14 -0.82 -7.16 -5.69
CA PRO A 14 -1.38 -7.63 -4.43
C PRO A 14 -1.05 -6.75 -3.22
N TYR A 15 -1.92 -6.81 -2.22
CA TYR A 15 -1.63 -6.33 -0.88
C TYR A 15 -0.78 -7.34 -0.11
N ALA A 16 0.11 -6.82 0.75
CA ALA A 16 0.82 -7.56 1.79
C ALA A 16 0.75 -6.78 3.11
N PHE A 17 0.52 -7.50 4.20
CA PHE A 17 0.36 -6.92 5.55
C PHE A 17 1.62 -7.11 6.41
N ASN A 18 2.53 -7.98 5.99
CA ASN A 18 3.78 -8.30 6.68
C ASN A 18 4.87 -8.79 5.70
N GLU A 19 6.09 -8.98 6.20
CA GLU A 19 7.25 -9.42 5.41
C GLU A 19 7.04 -10.77 4.72
N ASN A 20 6.44 -11.74 5.42
CA ASN A 20 6.27 -13.09 4.91
C ASN A 20 5.33 -13.10 3.70
N GLU A 21 4.21 -12.37 3.79
CA GLU A 21 3.28 -12.20 2.68
C GLU A 21 3.93 -11.47 1.51
N ALA A 22 4.71 -10.42 1.76
CA ALA A 22 5.44 -9.71 0.72
C ALA A 22 6.41 -10.65 -0.02
N ARG A 23 7.14 -11.46 0.74
CA ARG A 23 8.06 -12.47 0.20
C ARG A 23 7.31 -13.50 -0.64
N ASP A 24 6.14 -13.95 -0.20
CA ASP A 24 5.35 -14.91 -0.96
C ASP A 24 4.76 -14.31 -2.24
N MET A 25 4.33 -13.05 -2.21
CA MET A 25 3.91 -12.33 -3.42
C MET A 25 5.07 -12.13 -4.41
N ALA A 26 6.27 -11.82 -3.92
CA ALA A 26 7.46 -11.69 -4.74
C ALA A 26 7.83 -13.03 -5.41
N LYS A 27 7.82 -14.14 -4.65
CA LYS A 27 8.12 -15.49 -5.17
C LYS A 27 7.21 -15.90 -6.33
N VAL A 28 5.95 -15.46 -6.32
CA VAL A 28 4.98 -15.82 -7.38
C VAL A 28 4.95 -14.83 -8.55
N GLY A 29 5.87 -13.86 -8.58
CA GLY A 29 6.04 -12.93 -9.68
C GLY A 29 5.14 -11.69 -9.62
N ALA A 30 4.69 -11.26 -8.44
CA ALA A 30 3.94 -10.01 -8.32
C ALA A 30 4.71 -8.82 -8.93
N ASN A 31 4.04 -8.02 -9.78
CA ASN A 31 4.68 -6.86 -10.40
C ASN A 31 4.83 -5.69 -9.42
N ILE A 32 3.84 -5.50 -8.55
CA ILE A 32 3.82 -4.47 -7.50
C ILE A 32 3.32 -5.12 -6.22
N ILE A 33 3.99 -4.86 -5.10
CA ILE A 33 3.51 -5.28 -3.77
C ILE A 33 3.08 -4.02 -3.02
N VAL A 34 1.83 -4.00 -2.57
CA VAL A 34 1.25 -2.86 -1.85
C VAL A 34 1.24 -3.16 -0.35
N ALA A 35 2.11 -2.49 0.40
CA ALA A 35 2.14 -2.60 1.86
C ALA A 35 0.87 -1.99 2.47
N HIS A 36 0.01 -2.81 3.07
CA HIS A 36 -1.30 -2.37 3.56
C HIS A 36 -1.32 -2.22 5.08
N MET A 37 -1.50 -0.99 5.57
CA MET A 37 -1.44 -0.66 7.01
C MET A 37 -2.82 -0.71 7.70
N GLY A 38 -3.69 -1.64 7.27
CA GLY A 38 -5.06 -1.71 7.75
C GLY A 38 -5.95 -0.54 7.26
N LEU A 39 -7.04 -0.30 7.99
CA LEU A 39 -8.14 0.57 7.55
C LEU A 39 -7.78 2.06 7.60
N THR A 40 -8.36 2.84 6.69
CA THR A 40 -8.23 4.30 6.69
C THR A 40 -9.04 4.94 7.81
N THR A 41 -8.38 5.67 8.70
CA THR A 41 -8.99 6.46 9.78
C THR A 41 -9.24 7.90 9.31
N SER A 42 -10.39 8.18 8.69
CA SER A 42 -10.87 9.53 8.38
C SER A 42 -12.25 9.50 7.72
N GLY A 43 -12.93 10.64 7.71
CA GLY A 43 -14.23 10.83 7.09
C GLY A 43 -15.38 10.35 7.97
N SER A 44 -16.59 10.39 7.44
CA SER A 44 -17.82 10.09 8.17
C SER A 44 -17.92 8.63 8.64
N VAL A 45 -17.28 7.71 7.92
CA VAL A 45 -17.34 6.24 8.12
C VAL A 45 -15.95 5.60 8.29
N GLY A 46 -14.94 6.38 8.67
CA GLY A 46 -13.58 5.87 8.92
C GLY A 46 -13.51 4.88 10.08
N ALA A 47 -12.50 4.00 10.07
CA ALA A 47 -12.22 3.14 11.22
C ALA A 47 -11.89 4.00 12.47
N LYS A 48 -12.18 3.47 13.66
CA LYS A 48 -11.85 4.12 14.94
C LYS A 48 -10.43 3.81 15.43
N THR A 49 -9.83 2.76 14.87
CA THR A 49 -8.49 2.29 15.23
C THR A 49 -7.65 2.14 13.97
N ALA A 50 -6.42 2.65 14.01
CA ALA A 50 -5.39 2.37 13.03
C ALA A 50 -4.02 2.25 13.69
N VAL A 51 -3.12 1.66 12.93
CA VAL A 51 -1.68 1.72 13.19
C VAL A 51 -1.25 3.19 13.18
N SER A 52 -0.37 3.58 14.11
CA SER A 52 0.18 4.94 14.12
C SER A 52 1.00 5.21 12.85
N LEU A 53 1.20 6.48 12.50
CA LEU A 53 1.99 6.84 11.32
C LEU A 53 3.45 6.36 11.44
N ASP A 54 4.06 6.53 12.62
CA ASP A 54 5.45 6.12 12.83
C ASP A 54 5.61 4.60 12.79
N GLU A 55 4.66 3.86 13.36
CA GLU A 55 4.65 2.40 13.24
C GLU A 55 4.38 1.93 11.79
N SER A 56 3.55 2.67 11.05
CA SER A 56 3.29 2.40 9.64
C SER A 56 4.56 2.55 8.79
N VAL A 57 5.38 3.58 9.06
CA VAL A 57 6.67 3.77 8.39
C VAL A 57 7.59 2.57 8.61
N LEU A 58 7.70 2.09 9.85
CA LEU A 58 8.53 0.93 10.19
C LEU A 58 8.05 -0.34 9.47
N ARG A 59 6.74 -0.61 9.51
CA ARG A 59 6.15 -1.80 8.88
C ARG A 59 6.27 -1.77 7.35
N VAL A 60 6.09 -0.60 6.73
CA VAL A 60 6.31 -0.41 5.30
C VAL A 60 7.78 -0.65 4.94
N GLN A 61 8.72 -0.19 5.77
CA GLN A 61 10.15 -0.43 5.52
C GLN A 61 10.49 -1.92 5.55
N VAL A 62 9.97 -2.67 6.52
CA VAL A 62 10.18 -4.14 6.60
C VAL A 62 9.69 -4.84 5.32
N ILE A 63 8.55 -4.41 4.77
CA ILE A 63 8.04 -4.96 3.50
C ILE A 63 8.92 -4.53 2.31
N ALA A 64 9.39 -3.28 2.30
CA ALA A 64 10.22 -2.73 1.22
C ALA A 64 11.63 -3.32 1.18
N ASP A 65 12.21 -3.67 2.33
CA ASP A 65 13.51 -4.32 2.46
C ASP A 65 13.48 -5.81 2.06
N CYS A 66 12.29 -6.37 1.85
CA CYS A 66 12.18 -7.68 1.23
C CYS A 66 12.85 -7.59 -0.16
N PRO A 67 13.78 -8.51 -0.51
CA PRO A 67 14.55 -8.41 -1.74
C PRO A 67 13.63 -8.51 -2.96
N ILE A 68 13.22 -7.36 -3.47
CA ILE A 68 12.37 -7.18 -4.65
C ILE A 68 13.20 -6.34 -5.62
N SER A 69 13.55 -6.92 -6.76
CA SER A 69 14.44 -6.32 -7.74
C SER A 69 13.75 -5.20 -8.54
N GLY A 70 14.45 -4.08 -8.73
CA GLY A 70 14.16 -3.05 -9.74
C GLY A 70 14.15 -1.61 -9.19
N PRO A 71 14.58 -0.54 -9.93
CA PRO A 71 14.60 0.92 -9.60
C PRO A 71 13.35 1.72 -10.10
N ILE A 72 13.00 2.91 -9.54
CA ILE A 72 11.93 3.94 -9.87
C ILE A 72 11.59 4.82 -8.60
N GLU A 73 10.90 5.97 -8.63
CA GLU A 73 10.74 6.93 -7.48
C GLU A 73 9.32 7.53 -7.35
N VAL A 74 8.84 7.84 -6.12
CA VAL A 74 7.70 8.78 -5.79
C VAL A 74 7.77 9.22 -4.30
N GLU A 75 7.04 10.27 -3.81
CA GLU A 75 7.23 10.99 -2.50
C GLU A 75 6.01 11.03 -1.52
N PHE A 76 6.26 10.71 -0.22
CA PHE A 76 5.78 11.29 1.08
C PHE A 76 6.02 10.31 2.24
N ILE A 77 5.41 9.10 2.23
CA ILE A 77 5.94 7.93 2.98
C ILE A 77 7.36 7.57 2.50
N PRO A 78 7.63 7.58 1.19
CA PRO A 78 8.99 7.45 0.65
C PRO A 78 10.05 8.42 1.20
N LYS A 79 9.68 9.53 1.86
CA LYS A 79 10.68 10.39 2.53
C LYS A 79 11.24 9.74 3.81
N LYS A 80 10.43 8.89 4.44
CA LYS A 80 10.79 8.16 5.66
C LYS A 80 11.09 6.68 5.41
N THR A 81 10.98 6.20 4.17
CA THR A 81 11.26 4.82 3.78
C THR A 81 12.17 4.75 2.55
N LYS A 82 13.06 3.77 2.48
CA LYS A 82 13.93 3.51 1.32
C LYS A 82 13.29 2.43 0.44
N GLY A 83 13.36 2.60 -0.88
CA GLY A 83 12.89 1.60 -1.85
C GLY A 83 11.38 1.61 -2.14
N VAL A 84 10.59 2.41 -1.43
CA VAL A 84 9.15 2.59 -1.70
C VAL A 84 8.93 3.61 -2.82
N ARG A 85 7.97 3.33 -3.71
CA ARG A 85 7.81 4.06 -4.99
C ARG A 85 6.41 4.53 -5.30
N GLY A 86 5.64 4.84 -4.28
CA GLY A 86 4.30 5.34 -4.51
C GLY A 86 3.36 5.01 -3.37
N SER A 87 2.11 5.35 -3.64
CA SER A 87 0.98 5.14 -2.75
C SER A 87 -0.19 4.58 -3.55
N TYR A 88 -0.92 3.65 -2.96
CA TYR A 88 -2.16 3.13 -3.50
C TYR A 88 -3.33 3.74 -2.71
N GLY A 89 -4.19 4.51 -3.37
CA GLY A 89 -5.28 5.24 -2.74
C GLY A 89 -6.66 4.70 -3.12
N ALA A 90 -7.59 4.71 -2.16
CA ALA A 90 -9.01 4.44 -2.40
C ALA A 90 -9.83 5.56 -1.74
N SER A 91 -10.17 5.42 -0.45
CA SER A 91 -10.96 6.42 0.28
C SER A 91 -10.34 7.82 0.27
N SER A 92 -9.01 7.92 0.31
CA SER A 92 -8.29 9.20 0.23
C SER A 92 -8.43 9.89 -1.13
N MET A 93 -8.65 9.14 -2.20
CA MET A 93 -8.72 9.66 -3.57
C MET A 93 -10.15 9.94 -4.01
N GLU A 94 -11.12 9.16 -3.54
CA GLU A 94 -12.51 9.30 -3.97
C GLU A 94 -13.44 9.78 -2.83
N ARG A 95 -13.46 9.10 -1.68
CA ARG A 95 -14.49 9.33 -0.65
C ARG A 95 -14.26 10.63 0.09
N LEU A 96 -13.07 10.81 0.66
CA LEU A 96 -12.77 11.96 1.51
C LEU A 96 -12.87 13.30 0.75
N PRO A 97 -12.33 13.43 -0.48
CA PRO A 97 -12.51 14.66 -1.24
C PRO A 97 -13.98 14.95 -1.56
N VAL A 98 -14.77 13.93 -1.90
CA VAL A 98 -16.20 14.09 -2.18
C VAL A 98 -16.97 14.48 -0.91
N GLU A 99 -16.75 13.79 0.21
CA GLU A 99 -17.38 14.12 1.50
C GLU A 99 -17.12 15.59 1.88
N GLN A 100 -15.89 16.07 1.72
CA GLN A 100 -15.56 17.46 2.00
C GLN A 100 -16.24 18.44 1.04
N ALA A 101 -16.29 18.12 -0.25
CA ALA A 101 -16.86 19.00 -1.26
C ALA A 101 -18.39 19.14 -1.15
N ILE A 102 -19.09 18.08 -0.75
CA ILE A 102 -20.57 18.09 -0.64
C ILE A 102 -21.07 18.50 0.75
N SER A 103 -20.18 18.52 1.75
CA SER A 103 -20.54 18.99 3.09
C SER A 103 -20.76 20.50 3.07
N ILE A 104 -22.03 20.92 3.09
CA ILE A 104 -22.41 22.31 3.26
C ILE A 104 -21.98 22.72 4.68
N LYS A 105 -21.02 23.65 4.78
CA LYS A 105 -20.71 24.34 6.03
C LYS A 105 -21.79 25.35 6.38
#